data_AF-A0A6L8GPC8-F1
#
_entry.id   AF-A0A6L8GPC8-F1
#
_cell.length_a   1.000
_cell.length_b   1.000
_cell.length_c   1.000
_cell.angle_alpha   90.00
_cell.angle_beta   90.00
_cell.angle_gamma   90.00
#
_symmetry.space_group_name_H-M   'P 1'
#
loop_
_entity.id
_entity.type
_entity.pdbx_description
1 polymer ?
#
loop_
_entity_poly.entity_id
_entity_poly.type
_entity_poly.pdbx_seq_one_letter_code
_entity_poly.pdbx_strand_id
1 'polypeptide(L)' 'MNLGPQPTVDPAAPSAVEVHLLDRTMTLNGLELEVEPVRFLRSQQTFQDLDHLSAQIGKDAQQARQVLLSQVVG' A
#
# COMPACT_ATOMS: atom_id res chain seq x y z
N MET A 1 2.35 -1.79 0.23
CA MET A 1 2.11 -1.78 1.69
C MET A 1 1.99 -0.33 2.14
N ASN A 2 1.05 -0.03 3.01
CA ASN A 2 0.97 1.23 3.76
C ASN A 2 1.22 0.92 5.25
N LEU A 3 1.95 1.80 5.93
CA LEU A 3 2.32 1.67 7.34
C LEU A 3 2.09 3.02 8.01
N GLY A 4 1.04 3.14 8.82
CA GLY A 4 0.68 4.39 9.48
C GLY A 4 -0.80 4.50 9.85
N PRO A 5 -1.22 5.63 10.44
CA PRO A 5 -2.64 5.95 10.64
C PRO A 5 -3.40 6.03 9.29
N GLN A 6 -4.73 6.10 9.30
CA GLN A 6 -5.55 6.20 8.07
C GLN A 6 -6.47 7.43 8.08
N PRO A 7 -5.90 8.65 8.08
CA PRO A 7 -6.63 9.88 8.38
C PRO A 7 -7.69 10.25 7.35
N THR A 8 -7.61 9.71 6.14
CA THR A 8 -8.61 9.98 5.08
C THR A 8 -9.88 9.13 5.26
N VAL A 9 -9.79 7.97 5.91
CA VAL A 9 -10.94 7.08 6.13
C VAL A 9 -11.48 7.24 7.55
N ASP A 10 -10.59 7.15 8.54
CA ASP A 10 -10.91 7.36 9.96
C ASP A 10 -9.69 8.00 10.67
N PRO A 11 -9.75 9.31 10.97
CA PRO A 11 -8.69 10.02 11.71
C PRO A 11 -8.38 9.47 13.10
N ALA A 12 -9.32 8.76 13.73
CA ALA A 12 -9.15 8.21 15.06
C ALA A 12 -8.64 6.76 15.05
N ALA A 13 -8.58 6.13 13.87
CA ALA A 13 -8.11 4.76 13.77
C ALA A 13 -6.64 4.63 14.21
N PRO A 14 -6.28 3.55 14.94
CA PRO A 14 -4.91 3.28 15.28
C PRO A 14 -4.07 3.07 14.02
N SER A 15 -2.75 3.29 14.14
CA SER A 15 -1.81 2.97 13.07
C SER A 15 -1.91 1.49 12.70
N ALA A 16 -1.92 1.19 11.40
CA ALA A 16 -2.05 -0.16 10.88
C ALA A 16 -1.01 -0.45 9.79
N VAL A 17 -0.80 -1.74 9.53
CA VAL A 17 -0.12 -2.22 8.32
C VAL A 17 -1.17 -2.71 7.35
N GLU A 18 -1.19 -2.14 6.15
CA GLU A 18 -2.12 -2.54 5.09
C GLU A 18 -1.36 -3.02 3.87
N VAL A 19 -1.70 -4.23 3.42
CA VAL A 19 -1.07 -4.88 2.28
C VAL A 19 -2.12 -5.08 1.20
N HIS A 20 -1.95 -4.37 0.10
CA HIS A 20 -2.73 -4.61 -1.11
C HIS A 20 -1.97 -5.58 -2.01
N LEU A 21 -2.55 -6.77 -2.24
CA LEU A 21 -1.98 -7.76 -3.15
C LEU A 21 -2.24 -7.35 -4.60
N LEU A 22 -1.16 -7.13 -5.36
CA LEU A 22 -1.26 -6.75 -6.76
C LEU A 22 -1.62 -7.95 -7.64
N ASP A 23 -2.56 -7.76 -8.57
CA ASP A 23 -3.00 -8.76 -9.58
C ASP A 23 -3.52 -10.08 -9.01
N ARG A 24 -3.89 -10.08 -7.73
CA ARG A 24 -4.35 -11.25 -7.00
C ARG A 24 -5.48 -10.87 -6.06
N THR A 25 -6.36 -11.82 -5.82
CA THR A 25 -7.42 -11.73 -4.83
C THR A 25 -7.39 -12.99 -4.00
N MET A 26 -7.29 -12.83 -2.68
CA MET A 26 -7.15 -13.93 -1.73
C MET A 26 -7.86 -13.57 -0.43
N THR A 27 -8.42 -14.58 0.24
CA THR A 27 -8.92 -14.47 1.61
C THR A 27 -7.81 -14.90 2.57
N LEU A 28 -7.34 -13.98 3.41
CA LEU A 28 -6.23 -14.21 4.34
C LEU A 28 -6.63 -14.14 5.82
N ASN A 29 -7.93 -14.12 6.13
CA ASN A 29 -8.42 -14.02 7.51
C ASN A 29 -7.91 -15.21 8.36
N GLY A 30 -7.29 -14.90 9.49
CA GLY A 30 -6.72 -15.89 10.41
C GLY A 30 -5.41 -16.53 9.94
N LEU A 31 -4.83 -16.06 8.82
CA LEU A 31 -3.53 -16.48 8.35
C LEU A 31 -2.45 -15.47 8.72
N GLU A 32 -1.24 -15.96 8.93
CA GLU A 32 -0.06 -15.11 9.06
C GLU A 32 0.46 -14.75 7.65
N LEU A 33 0.80 -13.47 7.47
CA LEU A 33 1.40 -12.96 6.24
C LEU A 33 2.75 -12.33 6.58
N GLU A 34 3.82 -12.90 6.05
CA GLU A 34 5.14 -12.29 6.09
C GLU A 34 5.29 -11.29 4.93
N VAL A 35 5.85 -10.11 5.23
CA VAL A 35 6.07 -9.05 4.24
C VAL A 35 7.47 -8.46 4.37
N GLU A 36 8.13 -8.24 3.23
CA GLU A 36 9.43 -7.60 3.16
C GLU A 36 9.32 -6.23 2.47
N PRO A 37 9.56 -5.12 3.19
CA PRO A 37 9.60 -3.80 2.57
C PRO A 37 10.85 -3.64 1.68
N VAL A 38 10.65 -3.61 0.35
CA VAL A 38 11.76 -3.51 -0.61
C VAL A 38 12.23 -2.08 -0.84
N ARG A 39 11.30 -1.12 -0.94
CA ARG A 39 11.60 0.29 -1.21
C ARG A 39 10.53 1.21 -0.64
N PHE A 40 10.97 2.30 -0.04
CA PHE A 40 10.09 3.41 0.33
C PHE A 40 9.64 4.20 -0.91
N LEU A 41 8.32 4.32 -1.11
CA LEU A 41 7.75 5.02 -2.28
C LEU A 41 7.42 6.49 -1.97
N ARG A 42 6.79 6.76 -0.82
CA ARG A 42 6.37 8.10 -0.40
C ARG A 42 6.02 8.15 1.09
N SER A 43 6.03 9.35 1.65
CA SER A 43 5.44 9.62 2.96
C SER A 43 3.91 9.56 2.92
N GLN A 44 3.31 9.45 4.10
CA GLN A 44 1.88 9.51 4.27
C GLN A 44 1.30 10.86 3.84
N GLN A 45 0.11 10.83 3.25
CA GLN A 45 -0.59 11.99 2.69
C GLN A 45 -2.07 11.88 3.04
N THR A 46 -2.71 13.02 3.27
CA THR A 46 -4.16 13.12 3.35
C THR A 46 -4.71 13.44 1.97
N PHE A 47 -5.88 12.89 1.65
CA PHE A 47 -6.62 13.19 0.43
C PHE A 47 -7.96 13.82 0.77
N GLN A 48 -8.45 14.65 -0.15
CA GLN A 48 -9.73 15.35 -0.01
C GLN A 48 -10.94 14.41 -0.07
N ASP A 49 -10.81 13.30 -0.81
CA ASP A 49 -11.87 12.32 -1.04
C ASP A 49 -11.28 10.96 -1.41
N LEU A 50 -12.15 9.96 -1.53
CA LEU A 50 -11.77 8.59 -1.87
C LEU A 50 -11.27 8.43 -3.30
N ASP A 51 -11.72 9.28 -4.24
CA ASP A 51 -11.27 9.21 -5.64
C ASP A 51 -9.81 9.62 -5.75
N HIS A 52 -9.40 10.67 -5.04
CA HIS A 52 -8.00 11.10 -4.97
C HIS A 52 -7.11 10.07 -4.25
N LEU A 53 -7.60 9.48 -3.17
CA LEU A 53 -6.92 8.39 -2.48
C LEU A 53 -6.73 7.18 -3.40
N SER A 54 -7.80 6.74 -4.08
CA SER A 54 -7.78 5.60 -5.01
C SER A 54 -6.83 5.86 -6.18
N ALA A 55 -6.86 7.06 -6.77
CA ALA A 55 -5.95 7.45 -7.83
C ALA A 55 -4.49 7.43 -7.37
N GLN A 56 -4.19 7.87 -6.14
CA GLN A 56 -2.83 7.80 -5.60
C GLN A 56 -2.38 6.36 -5.34
N ILE A 57 -3.24 5.51 -4.77
CA ILE A 57 -2.96 4.07 -4.60
C ILE A 57 -2.65 3.42 -5.95
N GLY A 58 -3.36 3.78 -7.02
CA GLY A 58 -3.09 3.31 -8.37
C GLY A 58 -1.69 3.70 -8.88
N LYS A 59 -1.26 4.95 -8.63
CA LYS A 59 0.11 5.41 -8.96
C LYS A 59 1.16 4.66 -8.15
N ASP A 60 0.93 4.49 -6.84
CA ASP A 60 1.83 3.76 -5.95
C ASP A 60 2.01 2.30 -6.41
N ALA A 61 0.92 1.65 -6.82
CA ALA A 61 0.95 0.29 -7.36
C ALA A 61 1.77 0.21 -8.66
N GLN A 62 1.59 1.16 -9.59
CA GLN A 62 2.41 1.22 -10.81
C GLN A 62 3.90 1.43 -10.49
N GLN A 63 4.23 2.33 -9.57
CA GLN A 63 5.61 2.57 -9.16
C GLN A 63 6.22 1.33 -8.49
N ALA A 64 5.47 0.65 -7.62
CA ALA A 64 5.91 -0.59 -6.98
C ALA A 64 6.29 -1.67 -8.00
N ARG A 65 5.51 -1.81 -9.09
CA ARG A 65 5.84 -2.73 -10.19
C ARG A 65 7.17 -2.40 -10.85
N GLN A 66 7.38 -1.12 -11.18
CA GLN A 66 8.61 -0.69 -11.82
C GLN A 66 9.84 -0.92 -10.93
N VAL A 67 9.69 -0.68 -9.63
CA VAL A 67 10.73 -0.97 -8.64
C VAL A 67 11.06 -2.46 -8.65
N LEU A 68 10.07 -3.35 -8.55
CA LEU A 68 10.29 -4.80 -8.50
C LEU A 68 10.90 -5.34 -9.81
N LEU A 69 10.43 -4.87 -10.97
CA LEU A 69 11.02 -5.27 -12.26
C LEU A 69 12.49 -4.86 -12.37
N SER A 70 12.84 -3.70 -11.82
CA SER A 70 14.22 -3.19 -11.83
C SER A 70 15.13 -3.89 -10.82
N GLN A 71 14.57 -4.66 -9.87
CA GLN A 71 15.34 -5.51 -8.95
C GLN A 71 15.63 -6.91 -9.53
N VAL A 72 14.82 -7.37 -10.48
CA VAL A 72 14.97 -8.69 -11.12
C VAL A 72 16.03 -8.68 -12.23
N VAL A 73 16.42 -7.49 -12.71
CA VAL A 73 17.57 -7.32 -13.62
C VAL A 73 18.83 -7.09 -12.77
N GLY A 74 19.36 -8.16 -12.19
CA GLY A 74 20.58 -8.18 -11.38
C GLY A 74 21.17 -9.57 -11.33
#